data_AF-A0A352XBZ7-F1
#
_entry.id   AF-A0A352XBZ7-F1
#
_cell.length_a   1.000
_cell.length_b   1.000
_cell.length_c   1.000
_cell.angle_alpha   90.00
_cell.angle_beta   90.00
_cell.angle_gamma   90.00
#
_symmetry.space_group_name_H-M   'P 1'
#
loop_
_entity.id
_entity.type
_entity.pdbx_description
1 polymer ?
#
loop_
_entity_poly.entity_id
_entity_poly.type
_entity_poly.pdbx_seq_one_letter_code
_entity_poly.pdbx_strand_id
1 'polypeptide(L)'
;MLDKHHLKTSSVASIIQKAQQQLLSPDKFYGLCQKTSQQLGNQRLYFYKPASTLLDLKNGIGTKELLIFLDYLSRYLTSEIVLNEITTIFYIKKIWLKTDLQVKKALLISRNKIYPNILKNSTPIEVEIAGSGMIGRVARIKINQGKDLAFKAFFDPEFVWQHGPWAEIPVGIRLKYRQVTKNIPEFLFASQYWAVWEWIYPHTTPESRSGGITYEELAAEEGLTRLNPLNLSNYNPHNIRLDPGGIQKEYFGRHFYDTIKSIIFYIRKTRREGLKSLTPYLNKKMMGYILLRLVALINRKVTEKNY
;
A
#
# COMPACT_ATOMS: atom_id res chain seq x y z
N MET A 1 12.15 -18.94 -6.10
CA MET A 1 11.52 -20.27 -5.98
C MET A 1 10.82 -20.55 -4.64
N LEU A 2 10.89 -19.68 -3.61
CA LEU A 2 10.26 -19.91 -2.30
C LEU A 2 8.71 -19.78 -2.26
N ASP A 3 8.06 -19.13 -3.23
CA ASP A 3 6.63 -18.81 -3.15
C ASP A 3 5.67 -19.94 -3.58
N LYS A 4 6.15 -20.98 -4.27
CA LYS A 4 5.27 -22.03 -4.83
C LYS A 4 4.66 -22.95 -3.77
N HIS A 5 5.34 -23.15 -2.62
CA HIS A 5 4.83 -24.02 -1.55
C HIS A 5 3.76 -23.34 -0.67
N HIS A 6 3.74 -22.01 -0.57
CA HIS A 6 2.77 -21.29 0.27
C HIS A 6 1.41 -21.05 -0.39
N LEU A 7 1.33 -21.12 -1.72
CA LEU A 7 0.08 -20.97 -2.47
C LEU A 7 -0.89 -22.16 -2.26
N LYS A 8 -0.43 -23.34 -1.81
CA LYS A 8 -1.32 -24.50 -1.68
C LYS A 8 -2.29 -24.46 -0.49
N THR A 9 -2.13 -23.54 0.47
CA THR A 9 -2.95 -23.50 1.71
C THR A 9 -3.53 -22.11 2.05
N SER A 10 -3.31 -21.10 1.22
CA SER A 10 -3.87 -19.76 1.45
C SER A 10 -5.26 -19.64 0.86
N SER A 11 -6.21 -19.08 1.61
CA SER A 11 -7.59 -18.86 1.17
C SER A 11 -7.69 -17.89 -0.03
N VAL A 12 -6.66 -17.06 -0.23
CA VAL A 12 -6.56 -16.13 -1.37
C VAL A 12 -5.66 -16.65 -2.49
N ALA A 13 -5.18 -17.89 -2.43
CA ALA A 13 -4.18 -18.41 -3.37
C ALA A 13 -4.64 -18.34 -4.83
N SER A 14 -5.91 -18.64 -5.10
CA SER A 14 -6.47 -18.56 -6.45
C SER A 14 -6.51 -17.13 -6.99
N ILE A 15 -6.76 -16.14 -6.13
CA ILE A 15 -6.71 -14.72 -6.48
C ILE A 15 -5.28 -14.32 -6.80
N ILE A 16 -4.33 -14.68 -5.93
CA ILE A 16 -2.91 -14.41 -6.15
C ILE A 16 -2.44 -15.04 -7.46
N GLN A 17 -2.73 -16.32 -7.71
CA GLN A 17 -2.34 -17.00 -8.94
C GLN A 17 -2.89 -16.29 -10.19
N LYS A 18 -4.16 -15.85 -10.17
CA LYS A 18 -4.74 -15.09 -11.29
C LYS A 18 -4.04 -13.74 -11.50
N ALA A 19 -3.74 -13.02 -10.42
CA ALA A 19 -3.01 -11.75 -10.47
C ALA A 19 -1.53 -11.93 -10.86
N GLN A 20 -0.95 -13.09 -10.55
CA GLN A 20 0.40 -13.46 -10.97
C GLN A 20 0.44 -13.79 -12.47
N GLN A 21 -0.62 -14.36 -13.05
CA GLN A 21 -0.66 -14.71 -14.48
C GLN A 21 -0.91 -13.49 -15.38
N GLN A 22 -1.71 -12.53 -14.91
CA GLN A 22 -2.05 -11.32 -15.66
C GLN A 22 -2.42 -10.18 -14.70
N LEU A 23 -2.17 -8.94 -15.13
CA LEU A 23 -2.68 -7.78 -14.40
C LEU A 23 -4.22 -7.75 -14.44
N LEU A 24 -4.85 -7.87 -13.27
CA LEU A 24 -6.30 -7.82 -13.11
C LEU A 24 -6.78 -6.37 -13.00
N SER A 25 -7.92 -6.04 -13.62
CA SER A 25 -8.57 -4.75 -13.40
C SER A 25 -9.10 -4.63 -11.95
N PRO A 26 -9.27 -3.40 -11.45
CA PRO A 26 -9.79 -3.17 -10.09
C PRO A 26 -11.11 -3.90 -9.82
N ASP A 27 -12.08 -3.81 -10.75
CA ASP A 27 -13.38 -4.47 -10.62
C ASP A 27 -13.27 -6.00 -10.59
N LYS A 28 -12.41 -6.57 -11.43
CA LYS A 28 -12.19 -8.03 -11.47
C LYS A 28 -11.52 -8.52 -10.19
N PHE A 29 -10.51 -7.80 -9.70
CA PHE A 29 -9.82 -8.15 -8.46
C PHE A 29 -10.76 -8.02 -7.25
N TYR A 30 -11.53 -6.92 -7.17
CA TYR A 30 -12.55 -6.72 -6.14
C TYR A 30 -13.59 -7.83 -6.12
N GLY A 31 -14.17 -8.18 -7.28
CA GLY A 31 -15.18 -9.24 -7.37
C GLY A 31 -14.67 -10.61 -6.91
N LEU A 32 -13.42 -10.95 -7.23
CA LEU A 32 -12.77 -12.16 -6.73
C LEU A 32 -12.62 -12.12 -5.21
N CYS A 33 -12.17 -10.99 -4.66
CA CYS A 33 -12.02 -10.80 -3.22
C CYS A 33 -13.37 -10.90 -2.49
N GLN A 34 -14.43 -10.27 -3.00
CA GLN A 34 -15.75 -10.34 -2.40
C GLN A 34 -16.28 -11.78 -2.36
N LYS A 35 -16.18 -12.50 -3.48
CA LYS A 35 -16.60 -13.91 -3.54
C LYS A 35 -15.84 -14.77 -2.53
N THR A 36 -14.52 -14.63 -2.45
CA THR A 36 -13.70 -15.40 -1.49
C THR A 36 -14.00 -15.00 -0.04
N SER A 37 -14.17 -13.71 0.24
CA SER A 37 -14.54 -13.22 1.58
C SER A 37 -15.86 -13.81 2.05
N GLN A 38 -16.89 -13.80 1.19
CA GLN A 38 -18.20 -14.38 1.48
C GLN A 38 -18.10 -15.89 1.79
N GLN A 39 -17.33 -16.65 1.02
CA GLN A 39 -17.11 -18.08 1.24
C GLN A 39 -16.43 -18.39 2.58
N LEU A 40 -15.67 -17.43 3.13
CA LEU A 40 -14.97 -17.58 4.40
C LEU A 40 -15.75 -16.98 5.59
N GLY A 41 -17.01 -16.58 5.39
CA GLY A 41 -17.81 -15.94 6.43
C GLY A 41 -17.45 -14.47 6.66
N ASN A 42 -17.22 -13.73 5.57
CA ASN A 42 -16.84 -12.31 5.56
C ASN A 42 -15.53 -12.01 6.32
N GLN A 43 -14.59 -12.95 6.28
CA GLN A 43 -13.28 -12.78 6.88
C GLN A 43 -12.40 -11.84 6.04
N ARG A 44 -11.55 -11.09 6.75
CA ARG A 44 -10.54 -10.23 6.12
C ARG A 44 -9.55 -11.06 5.32
N LEU A 45 -9.25 -10.59 4.12
CA LEU A 45 -8.29 -11.25 3.22
C LEU A 45 -6.90 -10.64 3.37
N TYR A 46 -5.89 -11.52 3.44
CA TYR A 46 -4.47 -11.13 3.51
C TYR A 46 -3.69 -11.74 2.35
N PHE A 47 -2.94 -10.90 1.65
CA PHE A 47 -2.16 -11.27 0.47
C PHE A 47 -0.68 -11.39 0.84
N TYR A 48 -0.12 -12.58 0.65
CA TYR A 48 1.20 -13.00 1.14
C TYR A 48 1.34 -12.98 2.67
N LYS A 49 2.31 -13.75 3.20
CA LYS A 49 2.65 -13.74 4.62
C LYS A 49 3.79 -12.75 4.86
N PRO A 50 3.81 -12.03 5.99
CA PRO A 50 4.99 -11.29 6.42
C PRO A 50 6.20 -12.23 6.53
N ALA A 51 7.38 -11.75 6.11
CA ALA A 51 8.62 -12.50 6.24
C ALA A 51 8.92 -12.82 7.71
N SER A 52 9.57 -13.96 7.98
CA SER A 52 9.93 -14.37 9.34
C SER A 52 10.82 -13.36 10.06
N THR A 53 11.62 -12.58 9.32
CA THR A 53 12.46 -11.50 9.81
C THR A 53 11.68 -10.31 10.38
N LEU A 54 10.38 -10.20 10.09
CA LEU A 54 9.49 -9.18 10.65
C LEU A 54 8.76 -9.65 11.91
N LEU A 55 8.93 -10.91 12.30
CA LEU A 55 8.24 -11.52 13.43
C LEU A 55 9.13 -11.50 14.68
N ASP A 56 8.53 -11.21 15.82
CA ASP A 56 9.19 -11.27 17.12
C ASP A 56 8.60 -12.44 17.91
N LEU A 57 8.95 -13.65 17.48
CA LEU A 57 8.45 -14.90 18.06
C LEU A 57 8.86 -15.04 19.53
N LYS A 58 9.99 -14.45 19.94
CA LYS A 58 10.46 -14.44 21.34
C LYS A 58 9.46 -13.73 22.25
N ASN A 59 8.85 -12.64 21.77
CA ASN A 59 7.82 -11.91 22.49
C ASN A 59 6.38 -12.31 22.09
N GLY A 60 6.24 -13.45 21.40
CA GLY A 60 4.95 -14.02 21.02
C GLY A 60 4.23 -13.28 19.88
N ILE A 61 4.95 -12.46 19.12
CA ILE A 61 4.42 -11.74 17.95
C ILE A 61 4.68 -12.57 16.70
N GLY A 62 3.69 -13.38 16.33
CA GLY A 62 3.67 -14.12 15.07
C GLY A 62 2.95 -13.35 13.96
N THR A 63 2.74 -14.03 12.82
CA THR A 63 2.02 -13.46 11.67
C THR A 63 0.66 -12.89 12.06
N LYS A 64 -0.13 -13.61 12.86
CA LYS A 64 -1.48 -13.19 13.25
C LYS A 64 -1.45 -11.88 14.03
N GLU A 65 -0.59 -11.79 15.04
CA GLU A 65 -0.46 -10.60 15.88
C GLU A 65 -0.01 -9.38 15.07
N LEU A 66 0.95 -9.56 14.16
CA LEU A 66 1.40 -8.48 13.27
C LEU A 66 0.28 -8.01 12.34
N LEU A 67 -0.48 -8.92 11.73
CA LEU A 67 -1.59 -8.56 10.85
C LEU A 67 -2.69 -7.78 11.61
N ILE A 68 -3.02 -8.18 12.85
CA ILE A 68 -3.96 -7.46 13.71
C ILE A 68 -3.46 -6.06 14.03
N PHE A 69 -2.16 -5.91 14.34
CA PHE A 69 -1.56 -4.60 14.55
C PHE A 69 -1.66 -3.72 13.30
N LEU A 70 -1.35 -4.25 12.12
CA LEU A 70 -1.42 -3.48 10.86
C LEU A 70 -2.87 -3.10 10.50
N ASP A 71 -3.84 -3.96 10.83
CA ASP A 71 -5.27 -3.64 10.73
C ASP A 71 -5.70 -2.52 11.70
N TYR A 72 -5.12 -2.48 12.90
CA TYR A 72 -5.29 -1.37 13.83
C TYR A 72 -4.61 -0.10 13.31
N LEU A 73 -3.37 -0.19 12.83
CA LEU A 73 -2.59 0.92 12.32
C LEU A 73 -3.25 1.56 11.09
N SER A 74 -3.81 0.76 10.18
CA SER A 74 -4.58 1.27 9.04
C SER A 74 -5.73 2.16 9.51
N ARG A 75 -6.52 1.71 10.48
CA ARG A 75 -7.65 2.49 11.04
C ARG A 75 -7.17 3.76 11.74
N TYR A 76 -6.07 3.66 12.48
CA TYR A 76 -5.42 4.81 13.11
C TYR A 76 -5.03 5.86 12.07
N LEU A 77 -4.28 5.46 11.03
CA LEU A 77 -3.80 6.33 9.97
C LEU A 77 -4.90 6.84 9.04
N THR A 78 -6.10 6.26 9.04
CA THR A 78 -7.26 6.82 8.31
C THR A 78 -8.07 7.80 9.14
N SER A 79 -7.81 7.94 10.44
CA SER A 79 -8.54 8.88 11.30
C SER A 79 -8.05 10.33 11.11
N GLU A 80 -8.99 11.28 11.26
CA GLU A 80 -8.72 12.73 11.14
C GLU A 80 -7.80 13.27 12.26
N ILE A 81 -7.67 12.54 13.37
CA ILE A 81 -6.94 12.96 14.57
C ILE A 81 -5.41 12.96 14.35
N VAL A 82 -4.92 12.23 13.36
CA VAL A 82 -3.48 11.95 13.16
C VAL A 82 -2.73 13.07 12.42
N LEU A 83 -3.19 14.32 12.52
CA LEU A 83 -2.62 15.44 11.77
C LEU A 83 -1.30 15.99 12.34
N ASN A 84 -0.93 15.68 13.60
CA ASN A 84 0.12 16.43 14.32
C ASN A 84 1.29 15.60 14.90
N GLU A 85 1.26 14.26 14.84
CA GLU A 85 2.38 13.43 15.32
C GLU A 85 3.24 12.99 14.14
N ILE A 86 4.47 13.50 14.05
CA ILE A 86 5.43 13.14 12.98
C ILE A 86 5.88 11.68 13.17
N THR A 87 6.18 11.30 14.41
CA THR A 87 6.64 9.95 14.78
C THR A 87 5.97 9.47 16.06
N THR A 88 5.40 8.27 16.02
CA THR A 88 4.75 7.60 17.16
C THR A 88 5.38 6.23 17.37
N ILE A 89 5.63 5.84 18.61
CA ILE A 89 6.06 4.48 18.95
C ILE A 89 4.89 3.69 19.54
N PHE A 90 4.55 2.59 18.89
CA PHE A 90 3.62 1.59 19.38
C PHE A 90 4.36 0.47 20.07
N TYR A 91 3.78 -0.06 21.13
CA TYR A 91 4.26 -1.26 21.80
C TYR A 91 3.19 -2.33 21.69
N ILE A 92 3.54 -3.46 21.08
CA ILE A 92 2.65 -4.61 20.96
C ILE A 92 3.09 -5.73 21.88
N LYS A 93 2.13 -6.33 22.58
CA LYS A 93 2.39 -7.45 23.48
C LYS A 93 1.21 -8.39 23.54
N LYS A 94 1.49 -9.69 23.44
CA LYS A 94 0.48 -10.71 23.70
C LYS A 94 0.27 -10.85 25.20
N ILE A 95 -0.96 -10.67 25.65
CA ILE A 95 -1.34 -10.76 27.06
C ILE A 95 -2.43 -11.82 27.25
N TRP A 96 -2.55 -12.28 28.49
CA TRP A 96 -3.62 -13.16 28.92
C TRP A 96 -4.56 -12.33 29.79
N LEU A 97 -5.82 -12.23 29.37
CA LEU A 97 -6.87 -11.59 30.13
C LEU A 97 -7.65 -12.69 30.85
N LYS A 98 -7.61 -12.66 32.18
CA LYS A 98 -8.47 -13.49 33.01
C LYS A 98 -9.77 -12.74 33.24
N THR A 99 -10.89 -13.32 32.81
CA THR A 99 -12.23 -12.93 33.26
C THR A 99 -12.75 -13.99 34.22
N ASP A 100 -13.84 -13.70 34.93
CA ASP A 100 -14.45 -14.62 35.90
C ASP A 100 -14.86 -15.96 35.28
N LEU A 101 -15.04 -15.98 33.95
CA LEU A 101 -15.49 -17.15 33.21
C LEU A 101 -14.38 -17.83 32.41
N GLN A 102 -13.36 -17.11 31.92
CA GLN A 102 -12.35 -17.66 30.99
C GLN A 102 -11.02 -16.88 30.97
N VAL A 103 -9.92 -17.56 30.63
CA VAL A 103 -8.67 -16.90 30.24
C VAL A 103 -8.62 -16.76 28.72
N LYS A 104 -8.53 -15.53 28.21
CA LYS A 104 -8.44 -15.24 26.77
C LYS A 104 -7.11 -14.60 26.40
N LYS A 105 -6.51 -15.04 25.30
CA LYS A 105 -5.34 -14.38 24.69
C LYS A 105 -5.80 -13.10 23.98
N ALA A 106 -5.16 -11.98 24.28
CA ALA A 106 -5.40 -10.70 23.61
C ALA A 106 -4.08 -10.07 23.15
N LEU A 107 -4.15 -9.19 22.15
CA LEU A 107 -3.04 -8.36 21.74
C LEU A 107 -3.23 -6.97 22.34
N LEU A 108 -2.34 -6.58 23.25
CA LEU A 108 -2.26 -5.23 23.76
C LEU A 108 -1.47 -4.38 22.76
N ILE A 109 -2.04 -3.23 22.39
CA ILE A 109 -1.40 -2.21 21.55
C ILE A 109 -1.44 -0.90 22.35
N SER A 110 -0.28 -0.36 22.71
CA SER A 110 -0.16 0.89 23.46
C SER A 110 0.63 1.93 22.68
N ARG A 111 0.17 3.18 22.69
CA ARG A 111 0.93 4.36 22.24
C ARG A 111 1.70 4.91 23.42
N ASN A 112 3.02 5.07 23.30
CA ASN A 112 3.92 5.47 24.38
C ASN A 112 3.94 4.46 25.55
N LYS A 113 5.02 4.44 26.36
CA LYS A 113 5.15 3.55 27.53
C LYS A 113 4.27 4.05 28.69
N ILE A 114 2.96 4.18 28.49
CA ILE A 114 2.01 4.61 29.53
C ILE A 114 1.95 3.56 30.66
N TYR A 115 2.27 2.29 30.36
CA TYR A 115 2.32 1.20 31.32
C TYR A 115 3.65 0.43 31.25
N PRO A 116 4.76 0.99 31.79
CA PRO A 116 6.10 0.42 31.62
C PRO A 116 6.22 -1.02 32.13
N ASN A 117 5.55 -1.36 33.23
CA ASN A 117 5.57 -2.71 33.81
C ASN A 117 4.83 -3.73 32.94
N ILE A 118 3.67 -3.35 32.39
CA ILE A 118 2.87 -4.22 31.51
C ILE A 118 3.60 -4.40 30.16
N LEU A 119 4.25 -3.36 29.67
CA LEU A 119 4.96 -3.34 28.39
C LEU A 119 6.40 -3.86 28.45
N LYS A 120 6.84 -4.43 29.59
CA LYS A 120 8.12 -5.15 29.66
C LYS A 120 8.12 -6.28 28.62
N ASN A 121 9.18 -6.41 27.83
CA ASN A 121 9.30 -7.36 26.71
C ASN A 121 8.20 -7.21 25.64
N SER A 122 7.68 -5.99 25.43
CA SER A 122 6.86 -5.68 24.27
C SER A 122 7.72 -5.46 23.03
N THR A 123 7.16 -5.70 21.86
CA THR A 123 7.81 -5.41 20.59
C THR A 123 7.52 -3.97 20.20
N PRO A 124 8.55 -3.10 20.10
CA PRO A 124 8.36 -1.72 19.65
C PRO A 124 8.15 -1.69 18.14
N ILE A 125 7.23 -0.83 17.71
CA ILE A 125 7.00 -0.49 16.31
C ILE A 125 7.02 1.03 16.19
N GLU A 126 8.08 1.55 15.55
CA GLU A 126 8.17 2.96 15.20
C GLU A 126 7.31 3.21 13.95
N VAL A 127 6.52 4.28 13.98
CA VAL A 127 5.67 4.70 12.88
C VAL A 127 5.92 6.18 12.64
N GLU A 128 6.34 6.55 11.43
CA GLU A 128 6.56 7.93 11.02
C GLU A 128 5.74 8.25 9.78
N ILE A 129 4.97 9.33 9.78
CA ILE A 129 4.14 9.69 8.63
C ILE A 129 5.04 10.26 7.53
N ALA A 130 5.13 9.55 6.41
CA ALA A 130 5.98 9.91 5.28
C ALA A 130 5.23 10.74 4.22
N GLY A 131 3.91 10.56 4.12
CA GLY A 131 3.10 11.30 3.14
C GLY A 131 1.61 11.05 3.30
N SER A 132 0.81 12.03 2.90
CA SER A 132 -0.66 11.92 2.86
C SER A 132 -1.16 12.39 1.51
N GLY A 133 -1.91 11.53 0.82
CA GLY A 133 -2.54 11.82 -0.47
C GLY A 133 -4.06 11.69 -0.40
N MET A 134 -4.70 11.73 -1.57
CA MET A 134 -6.17 11.66 -1.66
C MET A 134 -6.74 10.27 -1.37
N ILE A 135 -5.95 9.24 -1.65
CA ILE A 135 -6.34 7.83 -1.65
C ILE A 135 -5.76 7.09 -0.45
N GLY A 136 -4.89 7.73 0.34
CA GLY A 136 -4.30 7.07 1.49
C GLY A 136 -3.20 7.87 2.16
N ARG A 137 -2.68 7.28 3.24
CA ARG A 137 -1.56 7.79 4.01
C ARG A 137 -0.44 6.75 4.01
N VAL A 138 0.78 7.20 3.78
CA VAL A 138 1.98 6.39 3.81
C VAL A 138 2.75 6.70 5.09
N ALA A 139 3.16 5.66 5.79
CA ALA A 139 4.03 5.73 6.95
C ALA A 139 5.25 4.84 6.77
N ARG A 140 6.42 5.30 7.23
CA ARG A 140 7.56 4.44 7.50
C ARG A 140 7.25 3.64 8.76
N ILE A 141 7.36 2.32 8.71
CA ILE A 141 7.24 1.47 9.89
C ILE A 141 8.55 0.72 10.12
N LYS A 142 8.97 0.63 11.38
CA LYS A 142 10.15 -0.14 11.79
C LYS A 142 9.78 -1.06 12.95
N ILE A 143 9.82 -2.37 12.71
CA ILE A 143 9.45 -3.38 13.69
C ILE A 143 10.72 -3.87 14.40
N ASN A 144 10.77 -3.75 15.72
CA ASN A 144 11.86 -4.26 16.57
C ASN A 144 13.28 -3.91 16.07
N GLN A 145 13.51 -2.64 15.71
CA GLN A 145 14.76 -2.15 15.11
C GLN A 145 15.17 -2.80 13.77
N GLY A 146 14.28 -3.54 13.13
CA GLY A 146 14.49 -4.15 11.82
C GLY A 146 14.57 -3.15 10.67
N LYS A 147 14.36 -3.64 9.45
CA LYS A 147 14.34 -2.80 8.25
C LYS A 147 13.13 -1.86 8.27
N ASP A 148 13.31 -0.68 7.70
CA ASP A 148 12.20 0.23 7.43
C ASP A 148 11.32 -0.34 6.31
N LEU A 149 10.00 -0.19 6.46
CA LEU A 149 9.00 -0.61 5.48
C LEU A 149 8.07 0.56 5.18
N ALA A 150 7.57 0.64 3.94
CA ALA A 150 6.53 1.58 3.57
C ALA A 150 5.15 0.94 3.81
N PHE A 151 4.42 1.44 4.80
CA PHE A 151 3.04 1.06 5.07
C PHE A 151 2.09 2.08 4.46
N LYS A 152 1.22 1.66 3.55
CA LYS A 152 0.17 2.50 2.96
C LYS A 152 -1.19 2.08 3.48
N ALA A 153 -1.87 2.96 4.20
CA ALA A 153 -3.27 2.84 4.56
C ALA A 153 -4.15 3.50 3.50
N PHE A 154 -5.16 2.80 2.99
CA PHE A 154 -6.05 3.34 1.96
C PHE A 154 -7.26 4.04 2.57
N PHE A 155 -7.60 5.21 2.03
CA PHE A 155 -8.86 5.91 2.28
C PHE A 155 -9.92 5.38 1.31
N ASP A 156 -11.17 5.30 1.74
CA ASP A 156 -12.26 4.72 0.94
C ASP A 156 -11.94 3.37 0.29
N PRO A 157 -11.48 2.39 1.08
CA PRO A 157 -11.12 1.09 0.55
C PRO A 157 -12.29 0.36 -0.12
N GLU A 158 -13.54 0.76 0.11
CA GLU A 158 -14.70 0.17 -0.56
C GLU A 158 -14.95 0.74 -1.97
N PHE A 159 -14.29 1.84 -2.35
CA PHE A 159 -14.45 2.43 -3.67
C PHE A 159 -13.53 1.75 -4.70
N VAL A 160 -14.15 1.13 -5.71
CA VAL A 160 -13.42 0.43 -6.78
C VAL A 160 -13.05 1.39 -7.90
N TRP A 161 -11.74 1.67 -8.00
CA TRP A 161 -11.16 2.67 -8.89
C TRP A 161 -9.68 2.36 -9.21
N GLN A 162 -9.08 3.10 -10.14
CA GLN A 162 -7.66 2.97 -10.54
C GLN A 162 -6.66 3.41 -9.46
N HIS A 163 -7.16 4.03 -8.40
CA HIS A 163 -6.39 4.42 -7.24
C HIS A 163 -7.06 3.81 -6.00
N GLY A 164 -6.29 3.01 -5.24
CA GLY A 164 -6.81 2.31 -4.07
C GLY A 164 -6.33 0.86 -4.00
N PRO A 165 -6.81 0.09 -2.99
CA PRO A 165 -6.32 -1.26 -2.74
C PRO A 165 -6.60 -2.19 -3.92
N TRP A 166 -7.74 -2.03 -4.58
CA TRP A 166 -8.16 -2.91 -5.69
C TRP A 166 -7.35 -2.71 -6.96
N ALA A 167 -6.69 -1.57 -7.13
CA ALA A 167 -5.76 -1.33 -8.21
C ALA A 167 -4.32 -1.69 -7.82
N GLU A 168 -3.89 -1.27 -6.62
CA GLU A 168 -2.48 -1.36 -6.24
C GLU A 168 -2.04 -2.76 -5.79
N ILE A 169 -2.92 -3.53 -5.13
CA ILE A 169 -2.59 -4.89 -4.70
C ILE A 169 -2.36 -5.84 -5.89
N PRO A 170 -3.23 -5.92 -6.92
CA PRO A 170 -2.95 -6.78 -8.07
C PRO A 170 -1.73 -6.31 -8.86
N VAL A 171 -1.47 -4.99 -8.95
CA VAL A 171 -0.20 -4.47 -9.49
C VAL A 171 0.98 -5.00 -8.68
N GLY A 172 0.96 -4.86 -7.36
CA GLY A 172 2.02 -5.36 -6.48
C GLY A 172 2.25 -6.86 -6.61
N ILE A 173 1.20 -7.67 -6.71
CA ILE A 173 1.29 -9.11 -6.95
C ILE A 173 1.97 -9.40 -8.30
N ARG A 174 1.57 -8.70 -9.37
CA ARG A 174 2.15 -8.91 -10.72
C ARG A 174 3.62 -8.46 -10.76
N LEU A 175 3.95 -7.29 -10.23
CA LEU A 175 5.32 -6.77 -10.18
C LEU A 175 6.24 -7.72 -9.40
N LYS A 176 5.80 -8.21 -8.24
CA LYS A 176 6.54 -9.20 -7.43
C LYS A 176 6.79 -10.49 -8.22
N TYR A 177 5.77 -11.02 -8.89
CA TYR A 177 5.89 -12.24 -9.68
C TYR A 177 6.85 -12.10 -10.86
N ARG A 178 6.82 -10.92 -11.51
CA ARG A 178 7.67 -10.57 -12.66
C ARG A 178 9.07 -10.09 -12.26
N GLN A 179 9.36 -10.02 -10.95
CA GLN A 179 10.64 -9.53 -10.42
C GLN A 179 10.98 -8.12 -10.93
N VAL A 180 9.99 -7.24 -10.99
CA VAL A 180 10.23 -5.81 -11.22
C VAL A 180 10.74 -5.21 -9.93
N THR A 181 12.05 -5.08 -9.83
CA THR A 181 12.73 -4.64 -8.61
C THR A 181 13.55 -3.39 -8.83
N LYS A 182 14.02 -3.07 -10.05
CA LYS A 182 15.04 -2.02 -10.23
C LYS A 182 14.56 -0.60 -9.91
N ASN A 183 13.39 -0.21 -10.38
CA ASN A 183 12.92 1.18 -10.31
C ASN A 183 11.51 1.35 -9.73
N ILE A 184 11.01 0.34 -9.03
CA ILE A 184 9.79 0.38 -8.22
C ILE A 184 10.05 -0.39 -6.90
N PRO A 185 9.50 0.06 -5.74
CA PRO A 185 9.54 -0.68 -4.49
C PRO A 185 8.97 -2.10 -4.61
N GLU A 186 9.59 -3.04 -3.94
CA GLU A 186 9.07 -4.40 -3.89
C GLU A 186 7.77 -4.50 -3.08
N PHE A 187 6.77 -5.19 -3.63
CA PHE A 187 5.56 -5.53 -2.91
C PHE A 187 5.82 -6.67 -1.91
N LEU A 188 5.52 -6.44 -0.63
CA LEU A 188 5.80 -7.42 0.41
C LEU A 188 4.55 -8.25 0.73
N PHE A 189 3.52 -7.61 1.27
CA PHE A 189 2.24 -8.22 1.66
C PHE A 189 1.17 -7.14 1.90
N ALA A 190 -0.10 -7.54 1.95
CA ALA A 190 -1.21 -6.59 2.08
C ALA A 190 -2.45 -7.19 2.76
N SER A 191 -3.38 -6.31 3.08
CA SER A 191 -4.78 -6.60 3.38
C SER A 191 -5.67 -5.83 2.40
N GLN A 192 -6.99 -6.01 2.48
CA GLN A 192 -7.96 -5.24 1.70
C GLN A 192 -7.91 -3.72 1.96
N TYR A 193 -7.28 -3.31 3.06
CA TYR A 193 -7.30 -1.94 3.58
C TYR A 193 -5.94 -1.25 3.61
N TRP A 194 -4.86 -2.01 3.44
CA TRP A 194 -3.50 -1.50 3.54
C TRP A 194 -2.54 -2.37 2.74
N ALA A 195 -1.41 -1.82 2.34
CA ALA A 195 -0.34 -2.54 1.67
C ALA A 195 1.01 -2.19 2.28
N VAL A 196 1.91 -3.17 2.33
CA VAL A 196 3.30 -3.01 2.77
C VAL A 196 4.23 -3.21 1.58
N TRP A 197 5.07 -2.21 1.37
CA TRP A 197 6.07 -2.15 0.33
C TRP A 197 7.45 -1.99 0.99
N GLU A 198 8.48 -2.26 0.21
CA GLU A 198 9.84 -1.85 0.54
C GLU A 198 9.91 -0.33 0.77
N TRP A 199 10.69 0.08 1.78
CA TRP A 199 11.05 1.47 1.96
C TRP A 199 12.25 1.83 1.08
N ILE A 200 12.09 2.84 0.22
CA ILE A 200 13.17 3.34 -0.64
C ILE A 200 13.84 4.53 0.04
N TYR A 201 15.13 4.40 0.33
CA TYR A 201 15.90 5.51 0.89
C TYR A 201 16.25 6.54 -0.19
N PRO A 202 16.49 7.81 0.18
CA PRO A 202 16.80 8.87 -0.78
C PRO A 202 18.02 8.57 -1.67
N HIS A 203 19.01 7.83 -1.14
CA HIS A 203 20.25 7.47 -1.82
C HIS A 203 20.17 6.13 -2.58
N THR A 204 19.02 5.44 -2.55
CA THR A 204 18.85 4.18 -3.28
C THR A 204 18.81 4.46 -4.78
N THR A 205 19.68 3.81 -5.55
CA THR A 205 19.69 3.91 -7.01
C THR A 205 19.22 2.60 -7.65
N PRO A 206 18.69 2.62 -8.88
CA PRO A 206 18.33 1.39 -9.59
C PRO A 206 19.49 0.39 -9.72
N GLU A 207 20.71 0.87 -9.88
CA GLU A 207 21.93 0.06 -10.07
C GLU A 207 22.39 -0.64 -8.80
N SER A 208 22.12 -0.05 -7.62
CA SER A 208 22.43 -0.67 -6.33
C SER A 208 21.56 -1.89 -6.01
N ARG A 209 20.49 -2.10 -6.77
CA ARG A 209 19.49 -3.15 -6.53
C ARG A 209 19.85 -4.36 -7.40
N SER A 210 20.09 -5.50 -6.75
CA SER A 210 20.54 -6.70 -7.45
C SER A 210 19.38 -7.51 -8.03
N GLY A 211 19.55 -7.94 -9.28
CA GLY A 211 18.57 -8.78 -9.99
C GLY A 211 17.30 -8.05 -10.45
N GLY A 212 16.47 -8.78 -11.19
CA GLY A 212 15.18 -8.29 -11.69
C GLY A 212 15.24 -7.36 -12.91
N ILE A 213 14.06 -6.91 -13.32
CA ILE A 213 13.83 -6.04 -14.49
C ILE A 213 13.36 -4.65 -14.05
N THR A 214 13.40 -3.69 -14.97
CA THR A 214 12.75 -2.38 -14.78
C THR A 214 11.25 -2.49 -15.07
N TYR A 215 10.51 -1.49 -14.62
CA TYR A 215 9.09 -1.38 -14.95
C TYR A 215 8.86 -1.13 -16.44
N GLU A 216 9.73 -0.37 -17.11
CA GLU A 216 9.61 -0.04 -18.53
C GLU A 216 9.73 -1.30 -19.39
N GLU A 217 10.64 -2.21 -19.04
CA GLU A 217 10.77 -3.52 -19.66
C GLU A 217 9.45 -4.31 -19.56
N LEU A 218 8.86 -4.36 -18.35
CA LEU A 218 7.56 -5.03 -18.16
C LEU A 218 6.42 -4.33 -18.90
N ALA A 219 6.39 -3.00 -18.86
CA ALA A 219 5.31 -2.20 -19.44
C ALA A 219 5.28 -2.31 -20.96
N ALA A 220 6.46 -2.39 -21.60
CA ALA A 220 6.59 -2.66 -23.03
C ALA A 220 6.09 -4.07 -23.38
N GLU A 221 6.45 -5.08 -22.58
CA GLU A 221 6.03 -6.47 -22.81
C GLU A 221 4.51 -6.65 -22.66
N GLU A 222 3.89 -6.03 -21.64
CA GLU A 222 2.50 -6.28 -21.27
C GLU A 222 1.51 -5.20 -21.72
N GLY A 223 1.97 -4.16 -22.41
CA GLY A 223 1.15 -3.02 -22.82
C GLY A 223 0.59 -2.24 -21.62
N LEU A 224 1.43 -1.98 -20.62
CA LEU A 224 1.04 -1.22 -19.43
C LEU A 224 1.24 0.28 -19.62
N THR A 225 0.48 1.06 -18.88
CA THR A 225 0.60 2.52 -18.81
C THR A 225 2.03 2.92 -18.45
N ARG A 226 2.64 3.87 -19.17
CA ARG A 226 3.94 4.42 -18.79
C ARG A 226 3.84 5.19 -17.47
N LEU A 227 4.90 5.17 -16.67
CA LEU A 227 4.97 6.00 -15.47
C LEU A 227 5.00 7.47 -15.87
N ASN A 228 4.24 8.32 -15.17
CA ASN A 228 4.21 9.75 -15.46
C ASN A 228 5.46 10.43 -14.88
N PRO A 229 6.41 10.94 -15.69
CA PRO A 229 7.63 11.55 -15.19
C PRO A 229 7.38 12.92 -14.53
N LEU A 230 6.26 13.57 -14.85
CA LEU A 230 5.94 14.89 -14.30
C LEU A 230 5.52 14.84 -12.83
N ASN A 231 5.14 13.67 -12.30
CA ASN A 231 4.75 13.52 -10.90
C ASN A 231 5.99 13.29 -10.01
N LEU A 232 6.88 14.28 -9.96
CA LEU A 232 8.16 14.23 -9.26
C LEU A 232 8.04 13.89 -7.76
N SER A 233 6.90 14.22 -7.12
CA SER A 233 6.63 13.82 -5.73
C SER A 233 6.58 12.31 -5.50
N ASN A 234 6.35 11.53 -6.56
CA ASN A 234 6.27 10.08 -6.47
C ASN A 234 7.58 9.41 -6.91
N TYR A 235 8.68 10.14 -6.99
CA TYR A 235 10.00 9.58 -7.30
C TYR A 235 11.00 9.95 -6.22
N ASN A 236 11.98 9.08 -6.00
CA ASN A 236 13.19 9.47 -5.30
C ASN A 236 14.14 10.26 -6.24
N PRO A 237 15.25 10.83 -5.72
CA PRO A 237 16.22 11.57 -6.53
C PRO A 237 16.85 10.78 -7.70
N HIS A 238 16.76 9.46 -7.69
CA HIS A 238 17.33 8.56 -8.68
C HIS A 238 16.26 7.92 -9.58
N ASN A 239 15.10 8.57 -9.72
CA ASN A 239 13.98 8.15 -10.58
C ASN A 239 13.37 6.78 -10.24
N ILE A 240 13.53 6.28 -9.02
CA ILE A 240 12.75 5.14 -8.52
C ILE A 240 11.35 5.64 -8.16
N ARG A 241 10.34 5.04 -8.80
CA ARG A 241 8.93 5.37 -8.59
C ARG A 241 8.43 4.82 -7.25
N LEU A 242 8.09 5.69 -6.31
CA LEU A 242 7.69 5.36 -4.94
C LEU A 242 6.24 4.87 -4.79
N ASP A 243 5.35 5.23 -5.73
CA ASP A 243 3.92 4.90 -5.67
C ASP A 243 3.46 4.22 -6.97
N PRO A 244 3.09 2.93 -6.94
CA PRO A 244 2.63 2.18 -8.11
C PRO A 244 1.20 2.55 -8.54
N GLY A 245 0.53 3.46 -7.83
CA GLY A 245 -0.80 3.96 -8.20
C GLY A 245 -0.86 4.47 -9.64
N GLY A 246 -1.89 4.03 -10.38
CA GLY A 246 -2.13 4.38 -11.78
C GLY A 246 -1.56 3.42 -12.82
N ILE A 247 -0.79 2.39 -12.41
CA ILE A 247 -0.36 1.31 -13.31
C ILE A 247 -1.58 0.48 -13.74
N GLN A 248 -1.82 0.40 -15.04
CA GLN A 248 -2.94 -0.34 -15.63
C GLN A 248 -2.56 -0.89 -17.01
N LYS A 249 -3.37 -1.80 -17.55
CA LYS A 249 -3.32 -2.13 -18.98
C LYS A 249 -3.90 -0.97 -19.79
N GLU A 250 -3.26 -0.62 -20.90
CA GLU A 250 -3.87 0.28 -21.87
C GLU A 250 -4.95 -0.46 -22.68
N TYR A 251 -6.14 0.13 -22.78
CA TYR A 251 -7.21 -0.37 -23.63
C TYR A 251 -8.13 0.77 -24.09
N PHE A 252 -8.83 0.57 -25.20
CA PHE A 252 -9.72 1.57 -25.77
C PHE A 252 -10.86 1.93 -24.79
N GLY A 253 -11.13 3.21 -24.61
CA GLY A 253 -12.15 3.70 -23.67
C GLY A 253 -11.73 3.76 -22.20
N ARG A 254 -10.53 3.26 -21.84
CA ARG A 254 -9.99 3.31 -20.47
C ARG A 254 -10.02 4.72 -19.89
N HIS A 255 -9.46 5.69 -20.61
CA HIS A 255 -9.40 7.08 -20.14
C HIS A 255 -10.78 7.68 -19.83
N PHE A 256 -11.81 7.31 -20.61
CA PHE A 256 -13.17 7.77 -20.35
C PHE A 256 -13.73 7.13 -19.07
N TYR A 257 -13.61 5.80 -18.94
CA TYR A 257 -14.04 5.08 -17.74
C TYR A 257 -13.36 5.61 -16.48
N ASP A 258 -12.04 5.76 -16.53
CA ASP A 258 -11.21 6.27 -15.44
C ASP A 258 -11.62 7.69 -15.06
N THR A 259 -11.91 8.55 -16.05
CA THR A 259 -12.40 9.92 -15.83
C THR A 259 -13.72 9.92 -15.06
N ILE A 260 -14.69 9.10 -15.49
CA ILE A 260 -15.99 9.02 -14.83
C ILE A 260 -15.85 8.51 -13.38
N LYS A 261 -15.06 7.45 -13.15
CA LYS A 261 -14.80 6.95 -11.80
C LYS A 261 -14.10 7.98 -10.92
N SER A 262 -13.17 8.75 -11.48
CA SER A 262 -12.50 9.84 -10.79
C SER A 262 -13.49 10.91 -10.34
N ILE A 263 -14.40 11.33 -11.23
CA ILE A 263 -15.43 12.31 -10.92
C ILE A 263 -16.32 11.80 -9.77
N ILE A 264 -16.79 10.55 -9.87
CA ILE A 264 -17.63 9.93 -8.82
C ILE A 264 -16.89 9.90 -7.48
N PHE A 265 -15.60 9.53 -7.47
CA PHE A 265 -14.78 9.54 -6.26
C PHE A 265 -14.76 10.92 -5.60
N TYR A 266 -14.40 11.95 -6.37
CA TYR A 266 -14.29 13.31 -5.83
C TYR A 266 -15.64 13.85 -5.37
N ILE A 267 -16.73 13.53 -6.06
CA ILE A 267 -18.09 13.87 -5.58
C ILE A 267 -18.35 13.22 -4.22
N ARG A 268 -18.08 11.93 -4.06
CA ARG A 268 -18.27 11.20 -2.79
C ARG A 268 -17.39 11.77 -1.68
N LYS A 269 -16.12 12.03 -1.98
CA LYS A 269 -15.14 12.55 -1.02
C LYS A 269 -15.50 13.97 -0.56
N THR A 270 -15.86 14.87 -1.49
CA THR A 270 -16.34 16.22 -1.16
C THR A 270 -17.64 16.17 -0.35
N ARG A 271 -18.55 15.23 -0.62
CA ARG A 271 -19.76 15.06 0.21
C ARG A 271 -19.45 14.62 1.64
N ARG A 272 -18.42 13.81 1.86
CA ARG A 272 -18.05 13.33 3.19
C ARG A 272 -17.20 14.33 3.98
N GLU A 273 -16.17 14.87 3.35
CA GLU A 273 -15.11 15.66 4.01
C GLU A 273 -15.25 17.18 3.74
N GLY A 274 -16.22 17.58 2.91
CA GLY A 274 -16.34 18.94 2.41
C GLY A 274 -15.17 19.35 1.51
N LEU A 275 -15.02 20.66 1.30
CA LEU A 275 -13.94 21.24 0.50
C LEU A 275 -12.55 21.05 1.12
N LYS A 276 -12.47 20.70 2.42
CA LYS A 276 -11.20 20.34 3.08
C LYS A 276 -10.50 19.16 2.41
N SER A 277 -11.26 18.27 1.77
CA SER A 277 -10.70 17.16 0.97
C SER A 277 -9.79 17.61 -0.17
N LEU A 278 -9.94 18.84 -0.66
CA LEU A 278 -9.12 19.40 -1.74
C LEU A 278 -7.82 20.04 -1.23
N THR A 279 -7.63 20.17 0.09
CA THR A 279 -6.42 20.77 0.68
C THR A 279 -5.11 20.16 0.16
N PRO A 280 -4.98 18.85 -0.14
CA PRO A 280 -3.77 18.32 -0.75
C PRO A 280 -3.47 18.86 -2.16
N TYR A 281 -4.47 19.41 -2.87
CA TYR A 281 -4.32 20.05 -4.18
C TYR A 281 -4.02 21.55 -4.13
N LEU A 282 -4.37 22.20 -3.02
CA LEU A 282 -4.25 23.66 -2.87
C LEU A 282 -2.85 24.10 -2.43
N ASN A 283 -1.81 23.33 -2.76
CA ASN A 283 -0.43 23.72 -2.52
C ASN A 283 0.29 24.07 -3.84
N LYS A 284 1.30 24.94 -3.76
CA LYS A 284 2.04 25.46 -4.92
C LYS A 284 2.63 24.33 -5.79
N LYS A 285 3.11 23.26 -5.18
CA LYS A 285 3.73 22.12 -5.87
C LYS A 285 2.70 21.40 -6.76
N MET A 286 1.52 21.12 -6.22
CA MET A 286 0.46 20.42 -6.95
C MET A 286 -0.18 21.32 -8.02
N MET A 287 -0.37 22.61 -7.75
CA MET A 287 -0.81 23.56 -8.78
C MET A 287 0.18 23.66 -9.93
N GLY A 288 1.48 23.71 -9.64
CA GLY A 288 2.52 23.68 -10.67
C GLY A 288 2.49 22.40 -11.50
N TYR A 289 2.32 21.24 -10.85
CA TYR A 289 2.14 19.96 -11.54
C TYR A 289 0.91 19.94 -12.45
N ILE A 290 -0.24 20.43 -11.97
CA ILE A 290 -1.47 20.52 -12.77
C ILE A 290 -1.24 21.42 -14.00
N LEU A 291 -0.62 22.58 -13.82
CA LEU A 291 -0.30 23.50 -14.92
C LEU A 291 0.63 22.84 -15.96
N LEU A 292 1.72 22.21 -15.51
CA LEU A 292 2.63 21.48 -16.39
C LEU A 292 1.92 20.37 -17.17
N ARG A 293 0.99 19.67 -16.52
CA ARG A 293 0.20 18.62 -17.16
C ARG A 293 -0.76 19.19 -18.21
N LEU A 294 -1.40 20.33 -17.93
CA LEU A 294 -2.24 21.02 -18.91
C LEU A 294 -1.43 21.49 -20.11
N VAL A 295 -0.25 22.09 -19.88
CA VAL A 295 0.67 22.49 -20.95
C VAL A 295 1.11 21.28 -21.77
N ALA A 296 1.47 20.17 -21.14
CA ALA A 296 1.89 18.94 -21.83
C ALA A 296 0.75 18.30 -22.66
N LEU A 297 -0.50 18.39 -22.19
CA LEU A 297 -1.68 17.93 -22.92
C LEU A 297 -1.96 18.77 -24.17
N ILE A 298 -1.68 20.07 -24.12
CA ILE A 298 -1.85 21.01 -25.23
C ILE A 298 -0.66 20.90 -26.22
N ASN A 299 0.57 20.75 -25.71
CA ASN A 299 1.80 20.68 -26.48
C ASN A 299 2.29 19.24 -26.74
N ARG A 300 1.45 18.43 -27.41
CA ARG A 300 1.73 17.02 -27.74
C ARG A 300 3.07 16.78 -28.46
N LYS A 301 3.67 17.80 -29.09
CA LYS A 301 4.99 17.75 -29.77
C LYS A 301 6.20 17.91 -28.85
N VAL A 302 6.05 18.47 -27.64
CA VAL A 302 7.19 18.67 -26.71
C VAL A 302 7.47 17.40 -25.91
N THR A 303 6.48 16.53 -25.78
CA THR A 303 6.59 15.30 -25.00
C THR A 303 7.48 14.28 -25.71
N GLU A 304 7.44 14.15 -27.04
CA GLU A 304 8.25 13.19 -27.81
C GLU A 304 9.77 13.45 -27.83
N LYS A 305 10.24 14.67 -27.52
CA LYS A 305 11.67 15.02 -27.59
C LYS A 305 12.46 14.82 -26.30
N ASN A 306 11.78 14.58 -25.17
CA ASN A 306 12.41 14.34 -23.87
C ASN A 306 11.99 12.97 -23.29
N TYR A 307 11.49 12.05 -24.12
CA TYR A 307 11.19 10.66 -23.78
C TYR A 307 12.35 9.74 -24.13
#